data_AF-A0AAU8CQW4-F1
#
_entry.id   AF-A0AAU8CQW4-F1
#
_cell.length_a   1.000
_cell.length_b   1.000
_cell.length_c   1.000
_cell.angle_alpha   90.00
_cell.angle_beta   90.00
_cell.angle_gamma   90.00
#
_symmetry.space_group_name_H-M   'P 1'
#
loop_
_entity.id
_entity.type
_entity.pdbx_description
1 polymer ?
#
loop_
_entity_poly.entity_id
_entity_poly.type
_entity_poly.pdbx_seq_one_letter_code
_entity_poly.pdbx_strand_id
1 'polypeptide(L)'
;MRRLFRILPDGHDYPLPPREIVQRVDVAGTGERGLRTATVTAHFGYGAIAGSVYALLPRRMISGGSYGVLIWALSYLGWIPLARILSPATEHPAARNLLMLGAHLVWGASLAASLHELRRSTGDIFSRGPLFDARRPRRLAQGMPRIGAGE
;
A
#
# COMPACT_ATOMS: atom_id res chain seq x y z
N MET A 1 -10.19 -4.52 10.27
CA MET A 1 -11.06 -5.58 9.69
C MET A 1 -11.34 -6.74 10.64
N ARG A 2 -10.35 -7.48 11.20
CA ARG A 2 -10.57 -8.71 12.02
C ARG A 2 -11.56 -8.59 13.19
N ARG A 3 -11.58 -7.46 13.92
CA ARG A 3 -12.54 -7.27 15.03
C ARG A 3 -13.94 -6.93 14.53
N LEU A 4 -14.04 -6.04 13.53
CA LEU A 4 -15.29 -5.69 12.87
C LEU A 4 -15.95 -6.89 12.16
N PHE A 5 -15.14 -7.79 11.59
CA PHE A 5 -15.63 -8.99 10.92
C PHE A 5 -16.34 -9.95 11.89
N ARG A 6 -15.90 -10.02 13.15
CA ARG A 6 -16.56 -10.84 14.19
C ARG A 6 -17.87 -10.27 14.73
N ILE A 7 -18.25 -9.06 14.29
CA ILE A 7 -19.49 -8.38 14.70
C ILE A 7 -20.57 -8.56 13.62
N LEU A 8 -20.24 -9.21 12.49
CA LEU A 8 -21.25 -9.55 11.47
C LEU A 8 -22.22 -10.62 12.03
N PRO A 9 -23.54 -10.52 11.72
CA PRO A 9 -24.51 -11.52 12.13
C PRO A 9 -24.17 -12.91 11.58
N ASP A 10 -24.44 -13.95 12.38
CA ASP A 10 -24.22 -15.35 12.01
C ASP A 10 -24.89 -15.69 10.66
N GLY A 11 -24.14 -16.34 9.75
CA GLY A 11 -24.61 -16.66 8.39
C GLY A 11 -24.04 -15.76 7.28
N HIS A 12 -23.21 -14.77 7.61
CA HIS A 12 -22.48 -13.92 6.66
C HIS A 12 -20.95 -14.08 6.73
N ASP A 13 -20.48 -15.23 7.21
CA ASP A 13 -19.08 -15.51 7.55
C ASP A 13 -18.23 -16.02 6.37
N TYR A 14 -18.68 -15.74 5.14
CA TYR A 14 -17.92 -16.10 3.95
C TYR A 14 -16.70 -15.16 3.77
N PRO A 15 -15.62 -15.64 3.14
CA PRO A 15 -14.37 -14.90 3.04
C PRO A 15 -14.54 -13.50 2.45
N LEU A 16 -13.72 -12.57 2.93
CA LEU A 16 -13.73 -11.20 2.41
C LEU A 16 -13.30 -11.16 0.93
N PRO A 17 -13.76 -10.16 0.15
CA PRO A 17 -13.62 -10.09 -1.30
C PRO A 17 -12.22 -10.35 -1.87
N PRO A 18 -11.11 -9.89 -1.24
CA PRO A 18 -9.77 -10.15 -1.77
C PRO A 18 -9.44 -11.64 -1.90
N ARG A 19 -9.93 -12.47 -0.96
CA ARG A 19 -9.70 -13.92 -0.97
C ARG A 19 -10.46 -14.59 -2.10
N GLU A 20 -11.68 -14.15 -2.35
CA GLU A 20 -12.57 -14.64 -3.42
C GLU A 20 -12.01 -14.29 -4.81
N ILE A 21 -11.46 -13.08 -4.97
CA ILE A 21 -10.79 -12.62 -6.20
C ILE A 21 -9.60 -13.50 -6.51
N VAL A 22 -8.70 -13.70 -5.54
CA VAL A 22 -7.50 -14.53 -5.74
C VAL A 22 -7.86 -15.99 -6.02
N GLN A 23 -8.89 -16.52 -5.36
CA GLN A 23 -9.36 -17.88 -5.61
C GLN A 23 -9.86 -18.07 -7.05
N ARG A 24 -10.55 -17.08 -7.62
CA ARG A 24 -11.07 -17.17 -9.00
C ARG A 24 -9.99 -17.04 -10.08
N VAL A 25 -8.83 -16.49 -9.75
CA VAL A 25 -7.68 -16.39 -10.66
C VAL A 25 -6.60 -17.45 -10.40
N ASP A 26 -6.76 -18.29 -9.38
CA ASP A 26 -5.81 -19.37 -9.08
C ASP A 26 -6.01 -20.57 -10.02
N VAL A 27 -5.44 -20.44 -11.22
CA VAL A 27 -5.41 -21.50 -12.24
C VAL A 27 -4.48 -22.66 -11.89
N ALA A 28 -3.60 -22.50 -10.90
CA ALA A 28 -2.57 -23.47 -10.56
C ALA A 28 -2.94 -24.38 -9.37
N GLY A 29 -4.07 -24.14 -8.70
CA GLY A 29 -4.55 -24.97 -7.60
C GLY A 29 -3.60 -24.99 -6.39
N THR A 30 -3.09 -23.82 -6.00
CA THR A 30 -1.98 -23.66 -5.03
C THR A 30 -2.30 -24.05 -3.58
N GLY A 31 -3.48 -24.60 -3.32
CA GLY A 31 -3.98 -24.98 -1.99
C GLY A 31 -4.23 -23.77 -1.08
N GLU A 32 -4.85 -24.02 0.09
CA GLU A 32 -5.34 -22.93 0.97
C GLU A 32 -4.22 -22.00 1.47
N ARG A 33 -3.03 -22.53 1.75
CA ARG A 33 -1.87 -21.72 2.16
C ARG A 33 -1.35 -20.81 1.04
N GLY A 34 -1.26 -21.33 -0.19
CA GLY A 34 -0.84 -20.57 -1.36
C GLY A 34 -1.80 -19.42 -1.63
N LEU A 35 -3.08 -19.74 -1.65
CA LEU A 35 -4.15 -18.78 -1.85
C LEU A 35 -4.19 -17.66 -0.77
N ARG A 36 -4.01 -18.01 0.52
CA ARG A 36 -3.93 -17.01 1.60
C ARG A 36 -2.76 -16.06 1.40
N THR A 37 -1.61 -16.60 1.03
CA THR A 37 -0.39 -15.82 0.79
C THR A 37 -0.59 -14.90 -0.41
N ALA A 38 -1.10 -15.43 -1.53
CA ALA A 38 -1.41 -14.67 -2.72
C ALA A 38 -2.44 -13.57 -2.45
N THR A 39 -3.46 -13.83 -1.63
CA THR A 39 -4.43 -12.82 -1.19
C THR A 39 -3.77 -11.66 -0.46
N VAL A 40 -2.90 -11.95 0.50
CA VAL A 40 -2.18 -10.91 1.26
C VAL A 40 -1.24 -10.13 0.36
N THR A 41 -0.47 -10.82 -0.48
CA THR A 41 0.48 -10.19 -1.42
C THR A 41 -0.23 -9.30 -2.43
N ALA A 42 -1.31 -9.78 -3.05
CA ALA A 42 -2.08 -9.00 -4.00
C ALA A 42 -2.71 -7.77 -3.34
N HIS A 43 -3.27 -7.93 -2.14
CA HIS A 43 -3.89 -6.82 -1.41
C HIS A 43 -2.86 -5.76 -1.00
N PHE A 44 -1.68 -6.19 -0.54
CA PHE A 44 -0.57 -5.29 -0.24
C PHE A 44 -0.08 -4.56 -1.50
N GLY A 45 0.17 -5.28 -2.59
CA GLY A 45 0.64 -4.70 -3.85
C GLY A 45 -0.35 -3.68 -4.43
N TYR A 46 -1.64 -4.00 -4.42
CA TYR A 46 -2.69 -3.08 -4.83
C TYR A 46 -2.69 -1.79 -3.98
N GLY A 47 -2.63 -1.94 -2.65
CA GLY A 47 -2.56 -0.80 -1.73
C GLY A 47 -1.31 0.06 -1.93
N ALA A 48 -0.16 -0.55 -2.23
CA ALA A 48 1.09 0.16 -2.50
C ALA A 48 1.03 0.96 -3.82
N ILE A 49 0.49 0.36 -4.89
CA ILE A 49 0.32 1.03 -6.19
C ILE A 49 -0.66 2.19 -6.05
N ALA A 50 -1.84 1.97 -5.45
CA ALA A 50 -2.82 3.04 -5.22
C ALA A 50 -2.25 4.14 -4.32
N GLY A 51 -1.55 3.78 -3.25
CA GLY A 51 -0.91 4.76 -2.37
C GLY A 51 0.15 5.62 -3.08
N SER A 52 0.88 5.03 -4.03
CA SER A 52 1.87 5.75 -4.85
C SER A 52 1.18 6.77 -5.78
N VAL A 53 0.03 6.42 -6.36
CA VAL A 53 -0.79 7.38 -7.13
C VAL A 53 -1.23 8.55 -6.25
N TYR A 54 -1.69 8.29 -5.02
CA TYR A 54 -2.04 9.36 -4.09
C TYR A 54 -0.86 10.30 -3.78
N ALA A 55 0.36 9.77 -3.68
CA ALA A 55 1.54 10.58 -3.43
C ALA A 55 1.85 11.58 -4.57
N LEU A 56 1.45 11.27 -5.80
CA LEU A 56 1.63 12.12 -6.98
C LEU A 56 0.51 13.16 -7.14
N LEU A 57 -0.63 12.99 -6.47
CA LEU A 57 -1.76 13.91 -6.58
C LEU A 57 -1.48 15.25 -5.86
N PRO A 58 -1.94 16.39 -6.42
CA PRO A 58 -1.92 17.68 -5.74
C PRO A 58 -2.71 17.65 -4.42
N ARG A 59 -2.12 18.14 -3.33
CA ARG A 59 -2.67 18.05 -1.96
C ARG A 59 -4.06 18.67 -1.77
N ARG A 60 -4.41 19.62 -2.63
CA ARG A 60 -5.68 20.36 -2.59
C ARG A 60 -6.82 19.66 -3.35
N MET A 61 -6.53 18.58 -4.08
CA MET A 61 -7.54 17.91 -4.90
C MET A 61 -8.43 16.95 -4.11
N ILE A 62 -7.86 16.17 -3.18
CA ILE A 62 -8.63 15.15 -2.46
C ILE A 62 -8.00 14.84 -1.10
N SER A 63 -8.85 14.71 -0.07
CA SER A 63 -8.39 14.25 1.24
C SER A 63 -8.04 12.76 1.20
N GLY A 64 -7.14 12.30 2.07
CA GLY A 64 -6.78 10.88 2.15
C GLY A 64 -7.97 9.96 2.40
N GLY A 65 -8.86 10.33 3.31
CA GLY A 65 -10.08 9.57 3.58
C GLY A 65 -10.98 9.47 2.35
N SER A 66 -11.21 10.59 1.66
CA SER A 66 -11.98 10.64 0.41
C SER A 66 -11.34 9.80 -0.69
N TYR A 67 -10.00 9.81 -0.79
CA TYR A 67 -9.26 8.96 -1.73
C TYR A 67 -9.46 7.47 -1.43
N GLY A 68 -9.42 7.08 -0.15
CA GLY A 68 -9.74 5.72 0.28
C GLY A 68 -11.15 5.28 -0.14
N VAL A 69 -12.15 6.15 0.09
CA VAL A 69 -13.53 5.91 -0.34
C VAL A 69 -13.65 5.82 -1.87
N LEU A 70 -12.93 6.65 -2.61
CA LEU A 70 -12.91 6.61 -4.08
C LEU A 70 -12.32 5.29 -4.59
N ILE A 71 -11.21 4.82 -4.02
CA ILE A 71 -10.62 3.52 -4.36
C ILE A 71 -11.60 2.39 -4.06
N TRP A 72 -12.28 2.43 -2.92
CA TRP A 72 -13.34 1.47 -2.61
C TRP A 72 -14.45 1.50 -3.68
N ALA A 73 -14.97 2.68 -4.00
CA ALA A 73 -16.06 2.83 -4.98
C ALA A 73 -15.64 2.34 -6.37
N LEU A 74 -14.48 2.75 -6.89
CA LEU A 74 -13.97 2.32 -8.19
C LEU A 74 -13.70 0.82 -8.26
N SER A 75 -13.28 0.22 -7.16
CA SER A 75 -13.03 -1.22 -7.10
C SER A 75 -14.34 -2.00 -7.08
N TYR A 76 -15.23 -1.68 -6.13
CA TYR A 76 -16.43 -2.47 -5.84
C TYR A 76 -17.63 -2.17 -6.74
N LEU A 77 -17.69 -0.98 -7.33
CA LEU A 77 -18.74 -0.58 -8.28
C LEU A 77 -18.24 -0.55 -9.73
N GLY A 78 -16.92 -0.53 -9.95
CA GLY A 78 -16.32 -0.40 -11.27
C GLY A 78 -15.81 -1.72 -11.81
N TRP A 79 -14.51 -1.97 -11.63
CA TRP A 79 -13.82 -2.99 -12.42
C TRP A 79 -14.03 -4.42 -11.89
N ILE A 80 -14.28 -4.63 -10.58
CA ILE A 80 -14.50 -5.98 -10.03
C ILE A 80 -15.79 -6.61 -10.58
N PRO A 81 -16.95 -5.90 -10.59
CA PRO A 81 -18.16 -6.40 -11.24
C PRO A 81 -17.99 -6.59 -12.75
N LEU A 82 -17.30 -5.65 -13.40
CA LEU A 82 -17.09 -5.69 -14.85
C LEU A 82 -16.20 -6.87 -15.28
N ALA A 83 -15.22 -7.25 -14.46
CA ALA A 83 -14.40 -8.43 -14.66
C ALA A 83 -15.13 -9.76 -14.33
N ARG A 84 -16.41 -9.70 -13.90
CA ARG A 84 -17.23 -10.83 -13.43
C ARG A 84 -16.56 -11.63 -12.30
N ILE A 85 -15.66 -11.00 -11.56
CA ILE A 85 -14.90 -11.68 -10.49
C ILE A 85 -15.72 -11.77 -9.22
N LEU A 86 -16.69 -10.87 -8.97
CA LEU A 86 -17.67 -10.96 -7.87
C LEU A 86 -19.01 -10.38 -8.33
N SER A 87 -20.11 -10.82 -7.72
CA SER A 87 -21.41 -10.14 -7.87
C SER A 87 -21.28 -8.67 -7.43
N PRO A 88 -22.07 -7.74 -8.01
CA PRO A 88 -22.02 -6.33 -7.64
C PRO A 88 -22.24 -6.11 -6.14
N ALA A 89 -21.57 -5.09 -5.57
CA ALA A 89 -21.68 -4.78 -4.14
C ALA A 89 -23.10 -4.46 -3.65
N THR A 90 -24.05 -4.23 -4.56
CA THR A 90 -25.48 -4.04 -4.30
C THR A 90 -26.21 -5.31 -3.86
N GLU A 91 -25.64 -6.49 -4.09
CA GLU A 91 -26.19 -7.78 -3.65
C GLU A 91 -25.64 -8.23 -2.28
N HIS A 92 -24.70 -7.48 -1.71
CA HIS A 92 -24.09 -7.80 -0.43
C HIS A 92 -24.76 -7.07 0.75
N PRO A 93 -24.80 -7.68 1.95
CA PRO A 93 -25.38 -7.04 3.13
C PRO A 93 -24.76 -5.67 3.41
N ALA A 94 -25.60 -4.67 3.72
CA ALA A 94 -25.16 -3.29 3.97
C ALA A 94 -24.06 -3.19 5.05
N ALA A 95 -24.10 -4.06 6.06
CA ALA A 95 -23.07 -4.14 7.11
C ALA A 95 -21.67 -4.48 6.55
N ARG A 96 -21.56 -5.33 5.53
CA ARG A 96 -20.29 -5.66 4.85
C ARG A 96 -19.76 -4.47 4.06
N ASN A 97 -20.64 -3.77 3.35
CA ASN A 97 -20.26 -2.56 2.61
C ASN A 97 -19.77 -1.46 3.55
N LEU A 98 -20.44 -1.25 4.69
CA LEU A 98 -20.02 -0.30 5.72
C LEU A 98 -18.66 -0.67 6.33
N LEU A 99 -18.41 -1.95 6.60
CA LEU A 99 -17.10 -2.42 7.09
C LEU A 99 -15.99 -2.12 6.07
N MET A 100 -16.22 -2.46 4.80
CA MET A 100 -15.25 -2.23 3.74
C MET A 100 -14.99 -0.74 3.50
N LEU A 101 -16.05 0.07 3.45
CA LEU A 101 -15.97 1.52 3.33
C LEU A 101 -15.18 2.12 4.50
N GLY A 102 -15.52 1.75 5.75
CA GLY A 102 -14.83 2.22 6.94
C GLY A 102 -13.35 1.85 6.96
N ALA A 103 -13.01 0.63 6.55
CA ALA A 103 -11.61 0.22 6.45
C ALA A 103 -10.83 1.05 5.41
N HIS A 104 -11.44 1.35 4.26
CA HIS A 104 -10.81 2.18 3.22
C HIS A 104 -10.67 3.64 3.64
N LEU A 105 -11.65 4.17 4.37
CA LEU A 105 -11.58 5.52 4.94
C LEU A 105 -10.40 5.63 5.92
N VAL A 106 -10.27 4.68 6.85
CA VAL A 106 -9.16 4.65 7.82
C VAL A 106 -7.82 4.47 7.12
N TRP A 107 -7.75 3.57 6.13
CA TRP A 107 -6.54 3.37 5.33
C TRP A 107 -6.13 4.66 4.61
N GLY A 108 -7.05 5.33 3.94
CA GLY A 108 -6.79 6.57 3.21
C GLY A 108 -6.35 7.72 4.13
N ALA A 109 -6.99 7.85 5.30
CA ALA A 109 -6.58 8.83 6.31
C ALA A 109 -5.16 8.56 6.83
N SER A 110 -4.85 7.29 7.14
CA SER A 110 -3.53 6.86 7.63
C SER A 110 -2.44 7.08 6.58
N LEU A 111 -2.73 6.80 5.31
CA LEU A 111 -1.85 7.07 4.18
C LEU A 111 -1.51 8.56 4.07
N ALA A 112 -2.52 9.43 4.14
CA ALA A 112 -2.31 10.87 4.07
C ALA A 112 -1.50 11.41 5.25
N ALA A 113 -1.76 10.93 6.47
CA ALA A 113 -0.99 11.29 7.65
C ALA A 113 0.48 10.86 7.52
N SER A 114 0.73 9.61 7.10
CA SER A 114 2.08 9.07 6.92
C SER A 114 2.86 9.84 5.85
N LEU A 115 2.22 10.15 4.71
CA LEU A 115 2.85 10.92 3.65
C LEU A 115 3.09 12.38 4.06
N HIS A 116 2.20 12.95 4.89
CA HIS A 116 2.39 14.28 5.43
C HIS A 116 3.63 14.34 6.32
N GLU A 117 3.78 13.34 7.19
CA GLU A 117 4.95 13.23 8.07
C GLU A 117 6.23 13.01 7.27
N LEU A 118 6.26 12.05 6.34
CA LEU A 118 7.44 11.78 5.51
C LEU A 118 7.94 13.03 4.76
N ARG A 119 7.01 13.86 4.27
CA ARG A 119 7.34 15.14 3.62
C ARG A 119 7.91 16.17 4.59
N ARG A 120 7.41 16.23 5.84
CA ARG A 120 8.00 17.09 6.88
C ARG A 120 9.41 16.64 7.22
N SER A 121 9.64 15.34 7.41
CA SER A 121 10.95 14.77 7.70
C SER A 121 11.97 15.03 6.59
N THR A 122 11.51 15.13 5.34
CA THR A 122 12.37 15.50 4.20
C THR A 122 13.02 16.88 4.38
N GLY A 123 12.32 17.84 4.98
CA GLY A 123 12.84 19.18 5.27
C GLY A 123 13.69 19.29 6.54
N ASP A 124 13.84 18.20 7.29
CA ASP A 124 14.54 18.19 8.57
C ASP A 124 15.50 17.00 8.66
N ILE A 125 15.02 15.84 9.14
CA ILE A 125 15.82 14.64 9.46
C ILE A 125 16.58 14.08 8.26
N PHE A 126 16.03 14.16 7.04
CA PHE A 126 16.67 13.58 5.86
C PHE A 126 17.59 14.53 5.09
N SER A 127 17.57 15.82 5.37
CA SER A 127 18.32 16.83 4.61
C SER A 127 19.29 17.65 5.45
N ARG A 128 19.19 17.61 6.78
CA ARG A 128 20.03 18.41 7.67
C ARG A 128 21.06 17.56 8.40
N GLY A 129 22.25 18.15 8.59
CA GLY A 129 23.27 17.66 9.52
C GLY A 129 24.48 16.98 8.87
N PRO A 130 25.60 16.87 9.59
CA PRO A 130 26.78 16.16 9.12
C PRO A 130 26.51 14.66 9.01
N LEU A 131 27.02 14.02 7.95
CA LEU A 131 26.97 12.57 7.78
C LEU A 131 28.03 11.89 8.65
N PHE A 132 27.76 11.74 9.95
CA PHE A 132 28.70 11.17 10.91
C PHE A 132 29.04 9.69 10.64
N ASP A 133 28.09 8.93 10.09
CA ASP A 133 28.25 7.50 9.77
C ASP A 133 28.79 7.25 8.36
N ALA A 134 28.97 8.31 7.55
CA ALA A 134 29.59 8.15 6.24
C ALA A 134 31.06 7.78 6.45
N ARG A 135 31.45 6.55 6.05
CA ARG A 135 32.86 6.16 6.00
C ARG A 135 33.59 7.21 5.16
N ARG A 136 34.55 7.93 5.76
CA ARG A 136 35.41 8.85 5.01
C ARG A 136 36.01 8.07 3.84
N PRO A 137 35.87 8.55 2.59
CA PRO A 137 36.59 7.93 1.48
C PRO A 137 38.06 7.94 1.86
N ARG A 138 38.65 6.74 1.96
CA ARG A 138 40.07 6.53 2.20
C ARG A 138 40.75 7.30 1.07
N ARG A 139 41.29 8.50 1.35
CA ARG A 139 42.21 9.17 0.43
C ARG A 139 43.23 8.10 0.11
N LEU A 140 43.20 7.60 -1.13
CA LEU A 140 44.30 6.82 -1.67
C LEU A 140 45.55 7.63 -1.33
N ALA A 141 46.45 6.99 -0.60
CA ALA A 141 47.69 7.55 -0.16
C ALA A 141 48.40 8.13 -1.40
N GLN A 142 48.24 9.44 -1.63
CA GLN A 142 49.18 10.23 -2.41
C GLN A 142 50.42 10.45 -1.53
N GLY A 143 51.01 9.33 -1.12
CA GLY A 143 52.40 9.20 -0.78
C GLY A 143 53.04 8.49 -1.95
N MET A 144 53.40 9.24 -2.99
CA MET A 144 54.50 8.84 -3.85
C MET A 144 55.39 10.06 -4.07
N PRO A 145 56.61 10.09 -3.51
CA PRO A 145 57.56 11.12 -3.83
C PRO A 145 57.90 11.02 -5.32
N ARG A 146 57.84 12.15 -6.03
CA ARG A 146 58.44 12.23 -7.36
C ARG A 146 59.95 12.14 -7.17
N ILE A 147 60.50 10.98 -7.46
CA ILE A 147 61.95 10.78 -7.59
C ILE A 147 62.37 11.67 -8.75
N GLY A 148 63.10 12.74 -8.44
CA GLY A 148 63.81 13.52 -9.44
C GLY A 148 64.89 12.64 -10.03
N ALA A 149 64.72 12.26 -11.29
CA ALA A 149 65.83 11.80 -12.11
C ALA A 149 66.62 13.05 -12.55
N GLY A 150 67.96 12.98 -12.43
CA GLY A 150 68.85 13.84 -13.21
C GLY A 150 68.54 13.71 -14.70
N GLU A 151 68.96 14.61 -15.57
CA GLU A 151 70.27 15.27 -15.66
C GLU A 151 70.11 16.67 -16.29
#